data_AF-A0AAN9AC34-F1
#
_entry.id   AF-A0AAN9AC34-F1
#
_cell.length_a   1.000
_cell.length_b   1.000
_cell.length_c   1.000
_cell.angle_alpha   90.00
_cell.angle_beta   90.00
_cell.angle_gamma   90.00
#
_symmetry.space_group_name_H-M   'P 1'
#
loop_
_entity.id
_entity.type
_entity.pdbx_description
1 polymer ?
#
loop_
_entity_poly.entity_id
_entity_poly.type
_entity_poly.pdbx_seq_one_letter_code
_entity_poly.pdbx_strand_id
1 'polypeptide(L)'
;MDSDSVTDVEKLNLDFPPEVVQAIQEILPSDDPFDAPDFNTVEYINSRFPAEQSLHHIDDVLEEMRLRITSTDDQIRTVVRSLTNVDQDGRASLLNAQEAIGELFSRFQDIKERAGESEQRVKEITRDIKQLDTAKRNLTTSITTLNHLQMLVEGVQKLE
;
A
#
# COMPACT_ATOMS: atom_id res chain seq x y z
N MET A 1 -52.44 2.24 11.12
CA MET A 1 -52.26 3.67 11.43
C MET A 1 -50.91 3.77 12.09
N ASP A 2 -49.86 3.76 11.27
CA ASP A 2 -48.50 4.02 11.74
C ASP A 2 -48.16 5.41 11.24
N SER A 3 -48.13 6.33 12.20
CA SER A 3 -47.91 7.76 12.04
C SER A 3 -46.51 8.00 11.48
N ASP A 4 -46.46 8.74 10.37
CA ASP A 4 -45.30 9.38 9.77
C ASP A 4 -44.17 9.68 10.77
N SER A 5 -43.07 8.94 10.69
CA SER A 5 -41.77 9.44 11.12
C SER A 5 -41.27 10.36 10.01
N VAL A 6 -41.75 11.61 10.01
CA VAL A 6 -41.09 12.67 9.26
C VAL A 6 -39.71 12.81 9.87
N THR A 7 -38.70 12.21 9.25
CA THR A 7 -37.30 12.53 9.53
C THR A 7 -37.15 14.01 9.24
N ASP A 8 -37.05 14.81 10.30
CA ASP A 8 -36.58 16.19 10.24
C ASP A 8 -35.17 16.17 9.66
N VAL A 9 -35.07 16.26 8.34
CA VAL A 9 -33.81 16.52 7.66
C VAL A 9 -33.49 17.97 7.98
N GLU A 10 -32.76 18.20 9.07
CA GLU A 10 -32.14 19.49 9.34
C GLU A 10 -31.47 19.96 8.04
N LYS A 11 -31.93 21.11 7.51
CA LYS A 11 -31.28 21.76 6.38
C LYS A 11 -29.84 22.05 6.82
N LEU A 12 -28.92 21.18 6.43
CA LEU A 12 -27.50 21.39 6.48
C LEU A 12 -27.20 22.58 5.55
N ASN A 13 -27.30 23.80 6.09
CA ASN A 13 -26.80 25.01 5.46
C ASN A 13 -25.26 24.90 5.47
N LEU A 14 -24.74 24.11 4.54
CA LEU A 14 -23.31 23.91 4.31
C LEU A 14 -22.80 25.10 3.50
N ASP A 15 -22.48 26.18 4.19
CA ASP A 15 -21.78 27.30 3.57
C ASP A 15 -20.27 26.95 3.55
N PHE A 16 -19.85 26.33 2.46
CA PHE A 16 -18.45 25.92 2.30
C PHE A 16 -17.58 27.14 1.96
N PRO A 17 -16.35 27.23 2.49
CA PRO A 17 -15.38 28.23 2.04
C PRO A 17 -15.18 28.16 0.52
N PRO A 18 -14.91 29.30 -0.15
CA PRO A 18 -14.80 29.37 -1.61
C PRO A 18 -13.72 28.43 -2.16
N GLU A 19 -12.66 28.18 -1.39
CA GLU A 19 -11.58 27.24 -1.72
C GLU A 19 -12.08 25.79 -1.83
N VAL A 20 -13.02 25.40 -0.96
CA VAL A 20 -13.60 24.05 -0.95
C VAL A 20 -14.56 23.87 -2.10
N VAL A 21 -15.38 24.89 -2.40
CA VAL A 21 -16.30 24.87 -3.55
C VAL A 21 -15.52 24.76 -4.86
N GLN A 22 -14.43 25.53 -5.00
CA GLN A 22 -13.57 25.48 -6.18
C GLN A 22 -12.91 24.10 -6.35
N ALA A 23 -12.39 23.52 -5.27
CA ALA A 23 -11.80 22.18 -5.33
C ALA A 23 -12.83 21.11 -5.71
N ILE A 24 -14.06 21.23 -5.20
CA ILE A 24 -15.16 20.32 -5.58
C ILE A 24 -15.48 20.45 -7.07
N GLN A 25 -15.58 21.68 -7.60
CA GLN A 25 -15.86 21.93 -9.03
C GLN A 25 -14.73 21.45 -9.96
N GLU A 26 -13.46 21.52 -9.53
CA GLU A 26 -12.33 20.99 -10.30
C GLU A 26 -12.32 19.45 -10.36
N ILE A 27 -12.76 18.79 -9.29
CA ILE A 27 -12.76 17.32 -9.17
C ILE A 27 -14.05 16.72 -9.77
N LEU A 28 -15.17 17.43 -9.65
CA LEU A 28 -16.50 17.06 -10.11
C LEU A 28 -17.13 18.24 -10.86
N PRO A 29 -16.80 18.42 -12.15
CA PRO A 29 -17.51 19.38 -12.98
C PRO A 29 -18.97 18.93 -13.12
N SER A 30 -19.91 19.77 -12.68
CA SER A 30 -21.33 19.54 -12.87
C SER A 30 -21.93 20.59 -13.79
N ASP A 31 -22.62 20.12 -14.82
CA ASP A 31 -23.45 20.96 -15.71
C ASP A 31 -24.90 21.03 -15.21
N ASP A 32 -25.20 20.48 -14.03
CA ASP A 32 -26.54 20.52 -13.45
C ASP A 32 -26.84 21.92 -12.91
N PRO A 33 -27.88 22.62 -13.40
CA PRO A 33 -28.28 23.90 -12.83
C PRO A 33 -28.60 23.84 -11.33
N PHE A 34 -28.98 22.67 -10.80
CA PHE A 34 -29.21 22.49 -9.35
C PHE A 34 -27.94 22.51 -8.50
N ASP A 35 -26.78 22.29 -9.10
CA ASP A 35 -25.48 22.30 -8.42
C ASP A 35 -24.82 23.70 -8.45
N ALA A 36 -25.43 24.66 -9.13
CA ALA A 36 -24.96 26.03 -9.19
C ALA A 36 -25.12 26.72 -7.81
N PRO A 37 -24.07 27.39 -7.29
CA PRO A 37 -24.13 28.04 -5.98
C PRO A 37 -25.14 29.20 -5.92
N ASP A 38 -25.49 29.75 -7.08
CA ASP A 38 -26.44 30.85 -7.28
C ASP A 38 -27.77 30.39 -7.90
N PHE A 39 -28.11 29.09 -7.78
CA PHE A 39 -29.33 28.54 -8.36
C PHE A 39 -30.59 29.34 -7.96
N ASN A 40 -31.23 29.94 -8.96
CA ASN A 40 -32.47 30.68 -8.81
C ASN A 40 -33.66 29.87 -9.32
N THR A 41 -34.47 29.37 -8.39
CA THR A 41 -35.65 28.55 -8.70
C THR A 41 -36.67 29.29 -9.57
N VAL A 42 -36.86 30.60 -9.35
CA VAL A 42 -37.83 31.39 -10.12
C VAL A 42 -37.35 31.58 -11.56
N GLU A 43 -36.06 31.88 -11.75
CA GLU A 43 -35.46 32.00 -13.07
C GLU A 43 -35.46 30.67 -13.83
N TYR A 44 -35.16 29.57 -13.13
CA TYR A 44 -35.24 28.23 -13.68
C TYR A 44 -36.66 27.89 -14.15
N ILE A 45 -37.69 28.15 -13.33
CA ILE A 45 -39.09 27.94 -13.69
C ILE A 45 -39.47 28.81 -14.89
N ASN A 46 -39.10 30.10 -14.90
CA ASN A 46 -39.39 31.01 -16.00
C ASN A 46 -38.63 30.64 -17.30
N SER A 47 -37.45 30.03 -17.19
CA SER A 47 -36.72 29.48 -18.35
C SER A 47 -37.45 28.29 -18.98
N ARG A 48 -38.14 27.49 -18.15
CA ARG A 48 -38.90 26.32 -18.60
C ARG A 48 -40.31 26.69 -19.06
N PHE A 49 -40.89 27.72 -18.45
CA PHE A 49 -42.23 28.23 -18.74
C PHE A 49 -42.23 29.76 -18.97
N PRO A 50 -41.78 30.26 -20.15
CA PRO A 50 -41.60 31.70 -20.38
C PRO A 50 -42.90 32.50 -20.53
N ALA A 51 -44.00 31.83 -20.88
CA ALA A 51 -45.31 32.45 -21.09
C ALA A 51 -46.44 31.49 -20.70
N GLU A 52 -47.63 32.00 -20.41
CA GLU A 52 -48.77 31.19 -19.95
C GLU A 52 -49.13 30.04 -20.89
N GLN A 53 -48.91 30.17 -22.20
CA GLN A 53 -49.18 29.10 -23.16
C GLN A 53 -48.28 27.86 -22.96
N SER A 54 -47.10 28.04 -22.35
CA SER A 54 -46.17 26.94 -22.07
C SER A 54 -46.64 26.01 -20.95
N LEU A 55 -47.60 26.44 -20.11
CA LEU A 55 -48.16 25.63 -19.02
C LEU A 55 -48.86 24.36 -19.51
N HIS A 56 -49.23 24.29 -20.79
CA HIS A 56 -49.76 23.06 -21.39
C HIS A 56 -48.74 21.90 -21.37
N HIS A 57 -47.44 22.19 -21.28
CA HIS A 57 -46.37 21.17 -21.22
C HIS A 57 -46.01 20.72 -19.80
N ILE A 58 -46.77 21.15 -18.78
CA ILE A 58 -46.42 20.89 -17.38
C ILE A 58 -46.33 19.40 -17.05
N ASP A 59 -47.23 18.58 -17.60
CA ASP A 59 -47.23 17.13 -17.38
C ASP A 59 -46.01 16.46 -18.02
N ASP A 60 -45.58 16.93 -19.20
CA ASP A 60 -44.38 16.44 -19.89
C ASP A 60 -43.12 16.72 -19.06
N VAL A 61 -43.00 17.94 -18.53
CA VAL A 61 -41.87 18.36 -17.67
C VAL A 61 -41.89 17.59 -16.34
N LEU A 62 -43.07 17.35 -15.77
CA LEU A 62 -43.21 16.58 -14.54
C LEU A 62 -42.76 15.12 -14.74
N GLU A 63 -43.11 14.52 -15.87
CA GLU A 63 -42.69 13.16 -16.20
C GLU A 63 -41.19 13.08 -16.46
N GLU A 64 -40.61 14.07 -17.16
CA GLU A 64 -39.16 14.21 -17.32
C GLU A 64 -38.45 14.26 -15.96
N MET A 65 -38.96 15.06 -15.01
CA MET A 65 -38.40 15.15 -13.65
C MET A 65 -38.51 13.83 -12.90
N ARG A 66 -39.65 13.11 -13.00
CA ARG A 66 -39.81 11.79 -12.37
C ARG A 66 -38.82 10.75 -12.90
N LEU A 67 -38.62 10.73 -14.22
CA LEU A 67 -37.63 9.87 -14.86
C LEU A 67 -36.21 10.22 -14.38
N ARG A 68 -35.89 11.51 -14.29
CA ARG A 68 -34.61 11.99 -13.78
C ARG A 68 -34.38 11.58 -12.33
N ILE A 69 -35.36 11.75 -11.45
CA ILE A 69 -35.30 11.29 -10.04
C ILE A 69 -35.02 9.79 -9.99
N THR A 70 -35.77 8.99 -10.76
CA THR A 70 -35.61 7.53 -10.78
C THR A 70 -34.23 7.12 -11.28
N SER A 71 -33.71 7.81 -12.32
CA SER A 71 -32.38 7.55 -12.85
C SER A 71 -31.29 7.94 -11.85
N THR A 72 -31.43 9.07 -11.16
CA THR A 72 -30.49 9.51 -10.12
C THR A 72 -30.47 8.53 -8.96
N ASP A 73 -31.63 8.03 -8.51
CA ASP A 73 -31.72 7.01 -7.46
C ASP A 73 -31.01 5.70 -7.84
N ASP A 74 -31.11 5.27 -9.10
CA ASP A 74 -30.43 4.08 -9.58
C ASP A 74 -28.90 4.28 -9.68
N GLN A 75 -28.47 5.48 -10.10
CA GLN A 75 -27.05 5.87 -10.09
C GLN A 75 -26.50 5.89 -8.66
N ILE A 76 -27.21 6.51 -7.71
CA ILE A 76 -26.84 6.52 -6.28
C ILE A 76 -26.69 5.09 -5.78
N ARG A 77 -27.68 4.22 -6.04
CA ARG A 77 -27.64 2.81 -5.62
C ARG A 77 -26.45 2.08 -6.21
N THR A 78 -26.11 2.34 -7.47
CA THR A 78 -24.96 1.75 -8.15
C THR A 78 -23.65 2.20 -7.49
N VAL A 79 -23.48 3.50 -7.24
CA VAL A 79 -22.29 4.07 -6.59
C VAL A 79 -22.11 3.55 -5.16
N VAL A 80 -23.19 3.48 -4.37
CA VAL A 80 -23.14 2.94 -2.99
C VAL A 80 -22.68 1.48 -2.99
N ARG A 81 -23.18 0.67 -3.94
CA ARG A 81 -22.77 -0.73 -4.09
C ARG A 81 -21.31 -0.85 -4.52
N SER A 82 -20.86 -0.05 -5.49
CA SER A 82 -19.46 -0.07 -5.91
C SER A 82 -18.52 0.34 -4.78
N LEU A 83 -18.88 1.36 -4.00
CA LEU A 83 -18.07 1.80 -2.86
C LEU A 83 -17.95 0.70 -1.79
N THR A 84 -19.04 -0.02 -1.52
CA THR A 84 -19.05 -1.13 -0.55
C THR A 84 -18.10 -2.26 -1.00
N ASN A 85 -18.12 -2.61 -2.28
CA ASN A 85 -17.25 -3.65 -2.83
C ASN A 85 -15.78 -3.23 -2.82
N VAL A 86 -15.50 -1.97 -3.19
CA VAL A 86 -14.12 -1.42 -3.18
C VAL A 86 -13.55 -1.34 -1.77
N ASP A 87 -14.35 -1.01 -0.75
CA ASP A 87 -13.91 -1.02 0.64
C ASP A 87 -13.53 -2.43 1.12
N GLN A 88 -14.31 -3.44 0.76
CA GLN A 88 -14.01 -4.84 1.10
C GLN A 88 -12.73 -5.33 0.41
N ASP A 89 -12.58 -5.09 -0.90
CA ASP A 89 -11.39 -5.49 -1.66
C ASP A 89 -10.13 -4.73 -1.19
N GLY A 90 -10.27 -3.45 -0.86
CA GLY A 90 -9.20 -2.63 -0.31
C GLY A 90 -8.72 -3.15 1.04
N ARG A 91 -9.65 -3.47 1.95
CA ARG A 91 -9.33 -4.08 3.25
C ARG A 91 -8.67 -5.44 3.12
N ALA A 92 -9.18 -6.30 2.25
CA ALA A 92 -8.57 -7.61 1.99
C ALA A 92 -7.14 -7.47 1.44
N SER A 93 -6.92 -6.54 0.51
CA SER A 93 -5.60 -6.25 -0.06
C SER A 93 -4.61 -5.75 1.01
N LEU A 94 -5.06 -4.88 1.93
CA LEU A 94 -4.24 -4.40 3.04
C LEU A 94 -3.87 -5.51 4.03
N LEU A 95 -4.82 -6.39 4.37
CA LEU A 95 -4.55 -7.54 5.25
C LEU A 95 -3.53 -8.50 4.62
N ASN A 96 -3.69 -8.82 3.34
CA ASN A 96 -2.74 -9.65 2.60
C ASN A 96 -1.34 -9.03 2.57
N ALA A 97 -1.24 -7.72 2.35
CA ALA A 97 0.03 -7.00 2.38
C ALA A 97 0.68 -7.07 3.78
N GLN A 98 -0.11 -6.92 4.85
CA GLN A 98 0.37 -7.03 6.22
C GLN A 98 0.90 -8.44 6.54
N GLU A 99 0.20 -9.48 6.12
CA GLU A 99 0.64 -10.87 6.27
C GLU A 99 1.95 -11.13 5.52
N ALA A 100 2.05 -10.69 4.26
CA ALA A 100 3.25 -10.83 3.45
C ALA A 100 4.47 -10.12 4.07
N ILE A 101 4.26 -8.94 4.67
CA ILE A 101 5.31 -8.22 5.41
C ILE A 101 5.76 -9.02 6.64
N GLY A 102 4.81 -9.61 7.38
CA GLY A 102 5.11 -10.47 8.52
C GLY A 102 5.93 -11.70 8.13
N GLU A 103 5.56 -12.37 7.04
CA GLU A 103 6.30 -13.51 6.51
C GLU A 103 7.71 -13.09 6.06
N LEU A 104 7.85 -11.96 5.37
CA LEU A 104 9.14 -11.44 4.94
C LEU A 104 10.06 -11.16 6.13
N PHE A 105 9.52 -10.57 7.21
CA PHE A 105 10.29 -10.30 8.43
C PHE A 105 10.79 -11.60 9.08
N SER A 106 9.93 -12.63 9.14
CA SER A 106 10.33 -13.95 9.64
C SER A 106 11.46 -14.54 8.79
N ARG A 107 11.32 -14.53 7.46
CA ARG A 107 12.35 -15.03 6.54
C ARG A 107 13.66 -14.25 6.67
N PHE A 108 13.58 -12.93 6.84
CA PHE A 108 14.76 -12.09 7.06
C PHE A 108 15.48 -12.46 8.35
N GLN A 109 14.73 -12.73 9.42
CA GLN A 109 15.30 -13.14 10.70
C GLN A 109 16.00 -14.51 10.60
N ASP A 110 15.39 -15.47 9.90
CA ASP A 110 16.00 -16.78 9.63
C ASP A 110 17.31 -16.65 8.84
N ILE A 111 17.32 -15.79 7.80
CA ILE A 111 18.53 -15.53 7.00
C ILE A 111 19.62 -14.93 7.88
N LYS A 112 19.27 -13.96 8.73
CA LYS A 112 20.22 -13.31 9.65
C LYS A 112 20.84 -14.32 10.62
N GLU A 113 20.03 -15.21 11.20
CA GLU A 113 20.50 -16.25 12.12
C GLU A 113 21.46 -17.21 11.41
N ARG A 114 21.06 -17.75 10.25
CA ARG A 114 21.90 -18.66 9.45
C ARG A 114 23.20 -18.00 8.99
N ALA A 115 23.16 -16.72 8.64
CA ALA A 115 24.36 -15.97 8.29
C ALA A 115 25.31 -15.84 9.48
N GLY A 116 24.79 -15.57 10.69
CA GLY A 116 25.58 -15.54 11.93
C GLY A 116 26.22 -16.88 12.27
N GLU A 117 25.47 -17.98 12.15
CA GLU A 117 26.00 -19.34 12.32
C GLU A 117 27.09 -19.66 11.29
N SER A 118 26.87 -19.26 10.03
CA SER A 118 27.84 -19.43 8.95
C SER A 118 29.13 -18.66 9.21
N GLU A 119 29.03 -17.41 9.65
CA GLU A 119 30.17 -16.57 10.03
C GLU A 119 30.98 -17.22 11.16
N GLN A 120 30.30 -17.73 12.19
CA GLN A 120 30.94 -18.40 13.31
C GLN A 120 31.67 -19.68 12.87
N ARG A 121 31.05 -20.49 12.02
CA ARG A 121 31.68 -21.70 11.46
C ARG A 121 32.92 -21.36 10.63
N VAL A 122 32.87 -20.29 9.83
CA VAL A 122 34.02 -19.82 9.04
C VAL A 122 35.16 -19.34 9.96
N LYS A 123 34.84 -18.64 11.05
CA LYS A 123 35.84 -18.22 12.05
C LYS A 123 36.54 -19.43 12.70
N GLU A 124 35.81 -20.49 13.00
CA GLU A 124 36.39 -21.73 13.55
C GLU A 124 37.30 -22.42 12.54
N ILE A 125 36.85 -22.59 11.29
CA ILE A 125 37.66 -23.19 10.23
C ILE A 125 38.96 -22.41 10.01
N THR A 126 38.89 -21.07 9.95
CA THR A 126 40.08 -20.24 9.74
C THR A 126 41.03 -20.25 10.93
N ARG A 127 40.51 -20.34 12.16
CA ARG A 127 41.32 -20.56 13.36
C ARG A 127 42.09 -21.88 13.29
N ASP A 128 41.40 -22.95 12.91
CA ASP A 128 41.98 -24.29 12.87
C ASP A 128 43.03 -24.39 11.73
N ILE A 129 42.78 -23.75 10.57
CA ILE A 129 43.78 -23.59 9.49
C ILE A 129 45.06 -22.92 10.02
N LYS A 130 44.92 -21.84 10.80
CA LYS A 130 46.08 -21.12 11.38
C LYS A 130 46.88 -21.99 12.36
N GLN A 131 46.19 -22.81 13.16
CA GLN A 131 46.85 -23.75 14.07
C GLN A 131 47.60 -24.84 13.29
N LEU A 132 46.97 -25.41 12.25
CA LEU A 132 47.60 -26.39 11.36
C LEU A 132 48.82 -25.82 10.64
N ASP A 133 48.76 -24.58 10.15
CA ASP A 133 49.90 -23.90 9.51
C ASP A 133 51.08 -23.73 10.47
N THR A 134 50.79 -23.34 11.72
CA THR A 134 51.81 -23.24 12.77
C THR A 134 52.46 -24.60 13.07
N ALA A 135 51.64 -25.65 13.19
CA ALA A 135 52.13 -27.02 13.42
C ALA A 135 52.99 -27.51 12.24
N LYS A 136 52.54 -27.28 11.00
CA LYS A 136 53.29 -27.61 9.79
C LYS A 136 54.65 -26.91 9.76
N ARG A 137 54.70 -25.60 10.04
CA ARG A 137 55.96 -24.82 10.09
C ARG A 137 56.92 -25.36 11.15
N ASN A 138 56.40 -25.69 12.34
CA ASN A 138 57.20 -26.27 13.41
C ASN A 138 57.77 -27.64 13.00
N LEU A 139 56.94 -28.51 12.40
CA LEU A 139 57.38 -29.82 11.90
C LEU A 139 58.43 -29.69 10.80
N THR A 140 58.23 -28.81 9.81
CA THR A 140 59.22 -28.55 8.77
C THR A 140 60.53 -28.08 9.36
N THR A 141 60.49 -27.16 10.32
CA THR A 141 61.71 -26.68 11.01
C THR A 141 62.42 -27.82 11.72
N SER A 142 61.71 -28.65 12.49
CA SER A 142 62.29 -29.81 13.19
C SER A 142 62.93 -30.81 12.22
N ILE A 143 62.28 -31.12 11.10
CA ILE A 143 62.82 -32.02 10.07
C ILE A 143 64.10 -31.42 9.45
N THR A 144 64.09 -30.14 9.08
CA THR A 144 65.27 -29.46 8.52
C THR A 144 66.44 -29.46 9.51
N THR A 145 66.18 -29.15 10.79
CA THR A 145 67.20 -29.19 11.83
C THR A 145 67.76 -30.60 12.03
N LEU A 146 66.90 -31.63 12.03
CA LEU A 146 67.33 -33.01 12.16
C LEU A 146 68.20 -33.46 10.98
N ASN A 147 67.83 -33.09 9.74
CA ASN A 147 68.64 -33.35 8.55
C ASN A 147 70.01 -32.67 8.64
N HIS A 148 70.07 -31.43 9.14
CA HIS A 148 71.34 -30.74 9.36
C HIS A 148 72.21 -31.46 10.39
N LEU A 149 71.62 -31.94 11.49
CA LEU A 149 72.34 -32.72 12.50
C LEU A 149 72.86 -34.05 11.93
N GLN A 150 72.04 -34.76 11.14
CA GLN A 150 72.46 -36.01 10.50
C GLN A 150 73.65 -35.77 9.55
N MET A 151 73.61 -34.72 8.72
CA MET A 151 74.74 -34.37 7.85
C MET A 151 76.02 -34.07 8.64
N LEU A 152 75.92 -33.42 9.81
CA LEU A 152 77.06 -33.16 10.67
C LEU A 152 77.65 -34.45 11.26
N VAL A 153 76.81 -35.35 11.77
CA VAL A 153 77.25 -36.65 12.33
C VAL A 153 77.94 -37.50 11.26
N GLU A 154 77.36 -37.61 10.07
CA GLU A 154 77.97 -38.33 8.93
C GLU A 154 79.30 -37.70 8.49
N GLY A 155 79.42 -36.37 8.56
CA GLY A 155 80.67 -35.66 8.30
C GLY A 155 81.76 -35.96 9.31
N VAL A 156 81.42 -36.02 10.60
CA VAL A 156 82.37 -36.39 11.67
C VAL A 156 82.83 -37.84 11.50
N GLN A 157 81.92 -38.79 11.24
CA GLN A 157 82.27 -40.19 11.01
C GLN A 157 83.20 -40.43 9.81
N LYS A 158 83.22 -39.54 8.82
CA LYS A 158 84.13 -39.64 7.68
C LYS A 158 85.55 -39.11 7.97
N LEU A 159 85.72 -38.35 9.06
CA LEU A 159 87.00 -37.79 9.48
C LEU A 159 87.74 -38.68 10.50
N GLU A 160 87.02 -39.59 11.18
CA GLU A 160 87.58 -40.72 11.92
C GLU A 160 88.02 -41.86 10.97
#